data_AF-A7SI62-F1
#
_entry.id   AF-A7SI62-F1
#
_cell.length_a   1.000
_cell.length_b   1.000
_cell.length_c   1.000
_cell.angle_alpha   90.00
_cell.angle_beta   90.00
_cell.angle_gamma   90.00
#
_symmetry.space_group_name_H-M   'P 1'
#
loop_
_entity.id
_entity.type
_entity.pdbx_description
1 polymer ?
#
loop_
_entity_poly.entity_id
_entity_poly.type
_entity_poly.pdbx_seq_one_letter_code
_entity_poly.pdbx_strand_id
1 'polypeptide(L)'
;MSGGGGLKSFVSETEAEEIRKKRQEEWEKVRKPDDPIGKPEAEVDNRTLYEKLQEQKDKKQEEWEEQHKFKNLFRGIDGDEAEFLDLVSKQQQELKKKLHSEENKELDEFRVSWL
;
A
#
# COMPACT_ATOMS: atom_id res chain seq x y z
N MET A 1 0.77 -26.83 -10.30
CA MET A 1 1.75 -27.40 -9.33
C MET A 1 3.10 -27.29 -10.03
N SER A 2 4.19 -26.70 -9.54
CA SER A 2 4.70 -26.25 -8.25
C SER A 2 5.69 -25.12 -8.61
N GLY A 3 5.74 -23.95 -7.97
CA GLY A 3 6.33 -23.75 -6.65
C GLY A 3 7.85 -23.51 -6.75
N GLY A 4 8.32 -22.32 -6.38
CA GLY A 4 9.74 -22.08 -6.03
C GLY A 4 10.40 -20.90 -6.72
N GLY A 5 10.24 -19.70 -6.16
CA GLY A 5 11.20 -18.61 -6.36
C GLY A 5 12.52 -18.99 -5.69
N GLY A 6 13.36 -19.74 -6.40
CA GLY A 6 14.70 -20.09 -5.97
C GLY A 6 15.62 -18.89 -6.07
N LEU A 7 16.33 -18.58 -4.98
CA LEU A 7 17.53 -17.74 -5.00
C LEU A 7 18.50 -18.33 -6.03
N LYS A 8 18.47 -17.81 -7.26
CA LYS A 8 19.46 -18.10 -8.30
C LYS A 8 20.80 -17.47 -7.90
N SER A 9 21.47 -18.13 -6.96
CA SER A 9 22.70 -17.67 -6.29
C SER A 9 23.96 -18.32 -6.86
N PHE A 10 23.84 -19.19 -7.85
CA PHE A 10 24.98 -19.80 -8.51
C PHE A 10 24.75 -19.84 -10.03
N VAL A 11 25.61 -19.13 -10.76
CA VAL A 11 25.70 -19.17 -12.22
C VAL A 11 26.93 -20.00 -12.55
N SER A 12 26.79 -21.00 -13.41
CA SER A 12 27.94 -21.80 -13.86
C SER A 12 28.88 -20.95 -14.73
N GLU A 13 30.18 -21.28 -14.76
CA GLU A 13 31.16 -20.57 -15.57
C GLU A 13 30.75 -20.49 -17.05
N THR A 14 30.23 -21.61 -17.57
CA THR A 14 29.70 -21.72 -18.93
C THR A 14 28.52 -20.78 -19.17
N GLU A 15 27.57 -20.67 -18.22
CA GLU A 15 26.44 -19.74 -18.35
C GLU A 15 26.90 -18.28 -18.29
N ALA A 16 27.89 -17.96 -17.46
CA ALA A 16 28.44 -16.62 -17.36
C ALA A 16 29.15 -16.20 -18.67
N GLU A 17 29.87 -17.11 -19.30
CA GLU A 17 30.51 -16.91 -20.62
C GLU A 17 29.47 -16.73 -21.73
N GLU A 18 28.44 -17.56 -21.79
CA GLU A 18 27.35 -17.40 -22.75
C GLU A 18 26.64 -16.05 -22.60
N ILE A 19 26.41 -15.60 -21.37
CA ILE A 19 25.80 -14.29 -21.09
C ILE A 19 26.74 -13.15 -21.49
N ARG A 20 28.06 -13.28 -21.30
CA ARG A 20 29.05 -12.30 -21.79
C ARG A 20 29.05 -12.24 -23.32
N LYS A 21 29.03 -13.41 -23.99
CA LYS A 21 28.99 -13.50 -25.45
C LYS A 21 27.72 -12.88 -26.04
N LYS A 22 26.55 -13.23 -25.52
CA LYS A 22 25.26 -12.64 -25.95
C LYS A 22 25.25 -11.12 -25.79
N ARG A 23 25.76 -10.61 -24.66
CA ARG A 23 25.87 -9.17 -24.41
C ARG A 23 26.78 -8.48 -25.43
N GLN A 24 27.89 -9.11 -25.81
CA GLN A 24 28.83 -8.61 -26.82
C GLN A 24 28.21 -8.63 -28.23
N GLU A 25 27.52 -9.69 -28.60
CA GLU A 25 26.78 -9.77 -29.88
C GLU A 25 25.70 -8.69 -29.99
N GLU A 26 24.98 -8.40 -28.89
CA GLU A 26 24.04 -7.29 -28.82
C GLU A 26 24.72 -5.93 -28.94
N TRP A 27 25.91 -5.78 -28.35
CA TRP A 27 26.70 -4.56 -28.48
C TRP A 27 27.13 -4.34 -29.93
N GLU A 28 27.66 -5.35 -30.59
CA GLU A 28 28.09 -5.29 -32.00
C GLU A 28 26.95 -4.90 -32.96
N LYS A 29 25.71 -5.28 -32.65
CA LYS A 29 24.52 -4.88 -33.44
C LYS A 29 24.18 -3.40 -33.33
N VAL A 30 24.51 -2.75 -32.20
CA VAL A 30 24.17 -1.34 -31.94
C VAL A 30 25.39 -0.41 -31.95
N ARG A 31 26.61 -0.98 -32.08
CA ARG A 31 27.90 -0.29 -32.05
C ARG A 31 28.08 0.61 -33.29
N LYS A 32 28.52 1.85 -33.07
CA LYS A 32 28.94 2.78 -34.13
C LYS A 32 30.44 2.61 -34.45
N PRO A 33 30.94 3.12 -35.59
CA PRO A 33 32.36 2.97 -35.97
C PRO A 33 33.35 3.48 -34.91
N ASP A 34 32.99 4.53 -34.18
CA ASP A 34 33.82 5.17 -33.15
C ASP A 34 33.69 4.54 -31.75
N ASP A 35 32.74 3.63 -31.56
CA ASP A 35 32.48 2.99 -30.26
C ASP A 35 33.47 1.84 -29.99
N PRO A 36 33.84 1.58 -28.71
CA PRO A 36 34.82 0.56 -28.36
C PRO A 36 34.44 -0.85 -28.82
N ILE A 37 35.45 -1.64 -29.22
CA ILE A 37 35.28 -3.00 -29.75
C ILE A 37 34.65 -3.94 -28.70
N GLY A 38 35.07 -3.83 -27.43
CA GLY A 38 34.46 -4.55 -26.32
C GLY A 38 33.29 -3.76 -25.73
N LYS A 39 32.18 -4.44 -25.41
CA LYS A 39 31.09 -3.83 -24.63
C LYS A 39 31.66 -3.28 -23.32
N PRO A 40 31.42 -2.01 -22.98
CA PRO A 40 31.81 -1.46 -21.69
C PRO A 40 31.30 -2.36 -20.55
N GLU A 41 32.17 -2.70 -19.61
CA GLU A 41 31.77 -3.43 -18.42
C GLU A 41 30.76 -2.57 -17.65
N ALA A 42 29.66 -3.18 -17.23
CA ALA A 42 28.61 -2.45 -16.51
C ALA A 42 29.23 -1.76 -15.30
N GLU A 43 28.85 -0.50 -15.07
CA GLU A 43 29.35 0.26 -13.93
C GLU A 43 29.21 -0.57 -12.65
N VAL A 44 30.34 -0.82 -12.01
CA VAL A 44 30.36 -1.54 -10.74
C VAL A 44 29.64 -0.66 -9.74
N ASP A 45 28.53 -1.18 -9.20
CA ASP A 45 27.77 -0.47 -8.19
C ASP A 45 28.62 -0.33 -6.92
N ASN A 46 29.19 0.87 -6.75
CA ASN A 46 30.07 1.25 -5.65
C ASN A 46 29.35 1.33 -4.30
N ARG A 47 28.02 1.15 -4.26
CA ARG A 47 27.29 1.06 -3.00
C ARG A 47 27.68 -0.20 -2.24
N THR A 48 27.83 -0.03 -0.95
CA THR A 48 28.10 -1.10 -0.01
C THR A 48 26.97 -2.12 -0.01
N LEU A 49 27.28 -3.35 0.39
CA LEU A 49 26.26 -4.39 0.54
C LEU A 49 25.15 -3.97 1.52
N TYR A 50 25.51 -3.21 2.56
CA TYR A 50 24.56 -2.68 3.53
C TYR A 50 23.54 -1.74 2.89
N GLU A 51 23.99 -0.76 2.09
CA GLU A 51 23.10 0.18 1.39
C GLU A 51 22.13 -0.55 0.47
N LYS A 52 22.61 -1.54 -0.29
CA LYS A 52 21.77 -2.37 -1.17
C LYS A 52 20.69 -3.14 -0.39
N LEU A 53 21.05 -3.74 0.74
CA LEU A 53 20.11 -4.49 1.57
C LEU A 53 19.11 -3.56 2.28
N GLN A 54 19.57 -2.38 2.70
CA GLN A 54 18.74 -1.39 3.35
C GLN A 54 17.68 -0.86 2.38
N GLU A 55 18.06 -0.46 1.17
CA GLU A 55 17.12 -0.05 0.13
C GLU A 55 16.08 -1.13 -0.21
N GLN A 56 16.49 -2.40 -0.29
CA GLN A 56 15.55 -3.50 -0.55
C GLN A 56 14.55 -3.69 0.60
N LYS A 57 15.00 -3.53 1.84
CA LYS A 57 14.13 -3.59 3.02
C LYS A 57 13.15 -2.42 3.03
N ASP A 58 13.67 -1.22 2.84
CA ASP A 58 12.88 0.02 2.90
C ASP A 58 11.84 0.03 1.79
N LYS A 59 12.21 -0.34 0.56
CA LYS A 59 11.27 -0.49 -0.56
C LYS A 59 10.15 -1.48 -0.23
N LYS A 60 10.50 -2.64 0.33
CA LYS A 60 9.50 -3.67 0.71
C LYS A 60 8.59 -3.16 1.82
N GLN A 61 9.13 -2.39 2.76
CA GLN A 61 8.39 -1.78 3.85
C GLN A 61 7.42 -0.70 3.33
N GLU A 62 7.88 0.19 2.45
CA GLU A 62 7.05 1.23 1.81
C GLU A 62 5.91 0.60 0.99
N GLU A 63 6.20 -0.41 0.15
CA GLU A 63 5.17 -1.14 -0.61
C GLU A 63 4.14 -1.79 0.32
N TRP A 64 4.57 -2.33 1.46
CA TRP A 64 3.67 -2.90 2.46
C TRP A 64 2.82 -1.82 3.10
N GLU A 65 3.41 -0.72 3.54
CA GLU A 65 2.71 0.40 4.17
C GLU A 65 1.70 1.03 3.22
N GLU A 66 2.03 1.27 1.95
CA GLU A 66 1.09 1.79 0.96
C GLU A 66 -0.12 0.86 0.80
N GLN A 67 0.12 -0.44 0.59
CA GLN A 67 -0.95 -1.42 0.42
C GLN A 67 -1.86 -1.54 1.65
N HIS A 68 -1.29 -1.45 2.85
CA HIS A 68 -2.05 -1.58 4.09
C HIS A 68 -2.69 -0.26 4.51
N LYS A 69 -2.10 0.88 4.17
CA LYS A 69 -2.67 2.21 4.38
C LYS A 69 -3.97 2.37 3.61
N PHE A 70 -4.02 2.00 2.33
CA PHE A 70 -5.26 2.05 1.55
C PHE A 70 -6.33 1.09 2.10
N LYS A 71 -5.95 -0.12 2.53
CA LYS A 71 -6.87 -1.08 3.15
C LYS A 71 -7.45 -0.60 4.48
N ASN A 72 -6.64 0.09 5.29
CA ASN A 72 -7.09 0.62 6.58
C ASN A 72 -7.99 1.86 6.42
N LEU A 73 -7.76 2.69 5.40
CA LEU A 73 -8.56 3.88 5.11
C LEU A 73 -9.94 3.55 4.51
N PHE A 74 -10.03 2.51 3.69
CA PHE A 74 -11.25 2.03 3.07
C PHE A 74 -11.72 0.68 3.65
N ARG A 75 -11.58 0.51 4.97
CA ARG A 75 -12.25 -0.61 5.63
C ARG A 75 -13.75 -0.31 5.66
N GLY A 76 -14.56 -1.20 5.09
CA GLY A 76 -16.01 -1.09 5.19
C GLY A 76 -16.47 -1.17 6.64
N ILE A 77 -17.61 -0.55 6.95
CA ILE A 77 -18.29 -0.70 8.24
C ILE A 77 -18.63 -2.19 8.38
N ASP A 78 -18.14 -2.83 9.44
CA ASP A 78 -18.48 -4.22 9.72
C ASP A 78 -19.90 -4.36 10.31
N GLY A 79 -20.40 -5.60 10.41
CA GLY A 79 -21.78 -5.85 10.86
C GLY A 79 -22.05 -5.31 12.25
N ASP A 80 -21.09 -5.48 13.17
CA ASP A 80 -21.21 -5.03 14.55
C ASP A 80 -21.16 -3.50 14.64
N GLU A 81 -20.30 -2.85 13.86
CA GLU A 81 -20.24 -1.38 13.74
C GLU A 81 -21.54 -0.81 13.17
N ALA A 82 -22.16 -1.46 12.19
CA ALA A 82 -23.44 -1.03 11.63
C ALA A 82 -24.57 -1.11 12.67
N GLU A 83 -24.64 -2.18 13.46
CA GLU A 83 -25.60 -2.32 14.56
C GLU A 83 -25.39 -1.26 15.63
N PHE A 84 -24.14 -0.97 15.99
CA PHE A 84 -23.81 0.09 16.94
C PHE A 84 -24.27 1.47 16.44
N LEU A 85 -24.04 1.79 15.16
CA LEU A 85 -24.48 3.06 14.59
C LEU A 85 -26.01 3.20 14.55
N ASP A 86 -26.73 2.11 14.26
CA ASP A 86 -28.21 2.09 14.32
C ASP A 86 -28.71 2.31 15.76
N LEU A 87 -28.08 1.65 16.75
CA LEU A 87 -28.41 1.84 18.16
C LEU A 87 -28.18 3.28 18.61
N VAL A 88 -27.02 3.88 18.28
CA VAL A 88 -26.72 5.28 18.61
C VAL A 88 -27.71 6.23 17.94
N SER A 89 -28.06 5.99 16.68
CA SER A 89 -29.04 6.79 15.94
C SER A 89 -30.42 6.74 16.62
N LYS A 90 -30.90 5.55 16.97
CA LYS A 90 -32.16 5.36 17.71
C LYS A 90 -32.12 6.11 19.05
N GLN A 91 -31.04 5.98 19.81
CA GLN A 91 -30.90 6.64 21.10
C GLN A 91 -30.93 8.18 20.98
N GLN A 92 -30.24 8.73 19.98
CA GLN A 92 -30.28 10.18 19.70
C GLN A 92 -31.69 10.65 19.31
N GLN A 93 -32.42 9.87 18.51
CA GLN A 93 -33.80 10.20 18.14
C GLN A 93 -34.74 10.16 19.35
N GLU A 94 -34.59 9.18 20.23
CA GLU A 94 -35.40 9.08 21.46
C GLU A 94 -35.16 10.25 22.40
N LEU A 95 -33.90 10.64 22.62
CA LEU A 95 -33.56 11.80 23.44
C LEU A 95 -34.15 13.09 22.87
N LYS A 96 -34.02 13.30 21.55
CA LYS A 96 -34.62 14.47 20.88
C LYS A 96 -36.14 14.49 21.00
N LYS A 97 -36.80 13.33 20.84
CA LYS A 97 -38.26 13.21 21.00
C LYS A 97 -38.70 13.50 22.44
N LYS A 98 -37.97 12.99 23.44
CA LYS A 98 -38.26 13.25 24.86
C LYS A 98 -38.15 14.74 25.17
N LEU A 99 -37.02 15.36 24.81
CA LEU A 99 -36.81 16.80 24.99
C LEU A 99 -37.95 17.60 24.35
N HIS A 100 -38.25 17.34 23.08
CA HIS A 100 -39.32 18.03 22.37
C HIS A 100 -40.71 17.83 23.03
N SER A 101 -40.97 16.63 23.56
CA SER A 101 -42.22 16.35 24.26
C SER A 101 -42.31 17.04 25.62
N GLU A 102 -41.19 17.21 26.33
CA GLU A 102 -41.11 17.94 27.60
C GLU A 102 -41.29 19.44 27.36
N GLU A 103 -40.57 20.00 26.38
CA GLU A 103 -40.73 21.40 25.95
C GLU A 103 -42.19 21.72 25.57
N ASN A 104 -42.84 20.86 24.79
CA ASN A 104 -44.23 21.08 24.40
C ASN A 104 -45.19 21.04 25.60
N LYS A 105 -44.96 20.15 26.58
CA LYS A 105 -45.77 20.09 27.80
C LYS A 105 -45.62 21.36 28.62
N GLU A 106 -44.39 21.83 28.83
CA GLU A 106 -44.14 23.08 29.55
C GLU A 106 -44.79 24.28 28.84
N LEU A 107 -44.75 24.33 27.50
CA LEU A 107 -45.44 25.37 26.72
C LEU A 107 -46.96 25.29 26.87
N ASP A 108 -47.54 24.09 26.86
CA ASP A 108 -48.98 23.90 27.04
C ASP A 108 -49.43 24.25 28.46
N GLU A 109 -48.66 23.87 29.49
CA GLU A 109 -48.89 24.26 30.87
C GLU A 109 -48.80 25.78 31.05
N PHE A 110 -47.81 26.44 30.44
CA PHE A 110 -47.71 27.90 30.44
C PHE A 110 -48.92 28.55 29.76
N ARG A 111 -49.38 28.04 28.62
CA ARG A 111 -50.57 28.55 27.92
C ARG A 111 -51.84 28.43 28.75
N VAL A 112 -52.01 27.33 29.50
CA VAL A 112 -53.18 27.10 30.37
C VAL A 112 -53.08 27.93 31.66
N SER A 113 -51.87 28.08 32.23
CA SER A 113 -51.64 28.84 33.46
C SER A 113 -51.78 30.36 33.28
N TRP A 114 -51.65 30.86 32.05
CA TRP A 114 -51.68 32.30 31.74
C TRP A 114 -53.01 32.79 31.15
N LEU A 115 -54.03 31.91 31.14
CA LEU A 115 -55.44 32.18 30.81
C LEU A 115 -56.29 32.09 32.09
#